data_AF-L8FVF1-F1
#
_entry.id   AF-L8FVF1-F1
#
_cell.length_a   1.000
_cell.length_b   1.000
_cell.length_c   1.000
_cell.angle_alpha   90.00
_cell.angle_beta   90.00
_cell.angle_gamma   90.00
#
_symmetry.space_group_name_H-M   'P 1'
#
loop_
_entity.id
_entity.type
_entity.pdbx_description
1 polymer ?
#
loop_
_entity_poly.entity_id
_entity_poly.type
_entity_poly.pdbx_seq_one_letter_code
_entity_poly.pdbx_strand_id
1 'polypeptide(L)'
;MFQIIGIVLLFAMVFGSYILAGGKMGVILHSLPYELMAILGAAVAAFLIGNSVTTIKATLGGFGKVFAGPKWKRQDYKDLLSLLFQLTKTMKSKGVIALESHIEKPAESPIFQKYPK
;
A
#
# COMPACT_ATOMS: atom_id res chain seq x y z
N MET A 1 -8.87 -4.27 -0.54
CA MET A 1 -10.21 -4.87 -0.31
C MET A 1 -10.19 -6.38 -0.50
N PHE A 2 -9.64 -6.90 -1.60
CA PHE A 2 -9.49 -8.35 -1.81
C PHE A 2 -8.62 -9.04 -0.73
N GLN A 3 -7.60 -8.36 -0.20
CA GLN A 3 -6.72 -8.94 0.83
C GLN A 3 -7.45 -9.24 2.15
N ILE A 4 -8.34 -8.35 2.60
CA ILE A 4 -9.09 -8.53 3.86
C ILE A 4 -10.03 -9.72 3.73
N ILE A 5 -10.72 -9.84 2.59
CA ILE A 5 -11.58 -11.00 2.29
C ILE A 5 -10.76 -12.29 2.30
N GLY A 6 -9.57 -12.28 1.69
CA GLY A 6 -8.66 -13.42 1.71
C GLY A 6 -8.24 -13.83 3.13
N ILE A 7 -7.91 -12.87 4.00
CA ILE A 7 -7.55 -13.13 5.40
C ILE A 7 -8.72 -13.75 6.17
N VAL A 8 -9.93 -13.20 6.00
CA VAL A 8 -11.14 -13.73 6.65
C VAL A 8 -11.42 -15.15 6.18
N LEU A 9 -11.32 -15.41 4.87
CA LEU A 9 -11.54 -16.74 4.30
C LEU A 9 -10.49 -17.74 4.80
N LEU A 10 -9.22 -17.33 4.90
CA LEU A 10 -8.15 -18.16 5.47
C LEU A 10 -8.49 -18.60 6.89
N PHE A 11 -8.84 -17.66 7.76
CA PHE A 11 -9.21 -17.99 9.14
C PHE A 11 -10.46 -18.86 9.21
N ALA A 12 -11.46 -18.60 8.37
CA ALA A 12 -12.67 -19.41 8.30
C ALA A 12 -12.37 -20.86 7.86
N MET A 13 -11.49 -21.07 6.90
CA MET A 13 -11.12 -22.42 6.46
C MET A 13 -10.27 -23.15 7.50
N VAL A 14 -9.28 -22.48 8.08
CA VAL A 14 -8.38 -23.07 9.08
C VAL A 14 -9.12 -23.43 10.37
N PHE A 15 -9.80 -22.45 10.98
CA PHE A 15 -10.52 -22.72 12.23
C PHE A 15 -11.84 -23.46 12.00
N GLY A 16 -12.53 -23.20 10.89
CA GLY A 16 -13.76 -23.91 10.53
C GLY A 16 -13.52 -25.41 10.34
N SER A 17 -12.46 -25.81 9.62
CA SER A 17 -12.12 -27.23 9.46
C SER A 17 -11.77 -27.91 10.79
N TYR A 18 -11.03 -27.24 11.67
CA TYR A 18 -10.67 -27.78 12.99
C TYR A 18 -11.89 -27.94 13.92
N ILE A 19 -12.85 -27.01 13.87
CA ILE A 19 -14.12 -27.14 14.62
C ILE A 19 -14.96 -28.29 14.04
N LEU A 20 -15.10 -28.36 12.71
CA LEU A 20 -15.88 -29.41 12.04
C LEU A 20 -15.30 -30.81 12.30
N ALA A 21 -13.99 -30.93 12.47
CA ALA A 21 -13.32 -32.17 12.87
C ALA A 21 -13.53 -32.55 14.36
N GLY A 22 -14.32 -31.77 15.12
CA GLY A 22 -14.56 -32.00 16.55
C GLY A 22 -13.51 -31.38 17.48
N GLY A 23 -12.65 -30.50 16.97
CA GLY A 23 -11.63 -29.80 17.74
C GLY A 23 -12.23 -28.80 18.75
N LYS A 24 -11.62 -28.69 19.93
CA LYS A 24 -12.06 -27.78 20.99
C LYS A 24 -11.25 -26.48 20.95
N MET A 25 -11.90 -25.35 20.65
CA MET A 25 -11.25 -24.02 20.63
C MET A 25 -10.54 -23.66 21.94
N GLY A 26 -11.02 -24.15 23.08
CA GLY A 26 -10.44 -23.86 24.38
C GLY A 26 -8.98 -24.29 24.53
N VAL A 27 -8.56 -25.35 23.83
CA VAL A 27 -7.16 -25.81 23.87
C VAL A 27 -6.26 -24.82 23.13
N ILE A 28 -6.68 -24.39 21.93
CA ILE A 28 -5.96 -23.40 21.14
C ILE A 28 -5.89 -22.08 21.89
N LEU A 29 -7.02 -21.57 22.41
CA LEU A 29 -7.05 -20.29 23.12
C LEU A 29 -6.18 -20.27 24.38
N HIS A 30 -6.06 -21.41 25.06
CA HIS A 30 -5.21 -21.53 26.24
C HIS A 30 -3.72 -21.57 25.89
N SER A 31 -3.32 -22.24 24.81
CA SER A 31 -1.92 -22.29 24.37
C SER A 31 -1.49 -21.06 23.56
N LEU A 32 -2.45 -20.33 22.97
CA LEU A 32 -2.22 -19.16 22.12
C LEU A 32 -1.24 -18.14 22.71
N PRO A 33 -1.33 -17.67 23.97
CA PRO A 33 -0.39 -16.67 24.48
C PRO A 33 1.06 -17.17 24.52
N TYR A 34 1.27 -18.45 24.86
CA TYR A 34 2.60 -19.04 24.95
C TYR A 34 3.19 -19.31 23.56
N GLU A 35 2.39 -19.89 22.67
CA GLU A 35 2.79 -20.17 21.29
C GLU A 35 3.02 -18.88 20.50
N LEU A 36 2.21 -17.85 20.74
CA LEU A 36 2.39 -16.55 20.10
C LEU A 36 3.68 -15.89 20.62
N MET A 37 3.98 -15.96 21.91
CA MET A 37 5.28 -15.50 22.42
C MET A 37 6.45 -16.29 21.81
N ALA A 38 6.35 -17.61 21.71
CA ALA A 38 7.41 -18.45 21.17
C ALA A 38 7.62 -18.20 19.66
N ILE A 39 6.57 -18.32 18.86
CA ILE A 39 6.64 -18.26 17.39
C ILE A 39 6.78 -16.81 16.91
N LEU A 40 5.91 -15.89 17.39
CA LEU A 40 5.98 -14.48 16.98
C LEU A 40 7.22 -13.82 17.56
N GLY A 41 7.57 -14.11 18.82
CA GLY A 41 8.79 -13.58 19.44
C GLY A 41 10.05 -14.04 18.72
N ALA A 42 10.15 -15.34 18.37
CA ALA A 42 11.26 -15.84 17.57
C ALA A 42 11.30 -15.22 16.16
N ALA A 43 10.15 -15.07 15.50
CA ALA A 43 10.08 -14.44 14.18
C ALA A 43 10.53 -12.97 14.23
N VAL A 44 10.10 -12.21 15.24
CA VAL A 44 10.53 -10.81 15.45
C VAL A 44 12.02 -10.75 15.75
N ALA A 45 12.54 -11.60 16.63
CA ALA A 45 13.97 -11.64 16.93
C ALA A 45 14.81 -12.00 15.70
N ALA A 46 14.42 -13.03 14.95
CA ALA A 46 15.07 -13.41 13.70
C ALA A 46 15.02 -12.30 12.65
N PHE A 47 13.89 -11.59 12.55
CA PHE A 47 13.74 -10.43 11.67
C PHE A 47 14.69 -9.30 12.07
N LEU A 48 14.83 -9.01 13.36
CA LEU A 48 15.74 -7.98 13.86
C LEU A 48 17.22 -8.35 13.63
N ILE A 49 17.60 -9.61 13.84
CA ILE A 49 18.98 -10.09 13.62
C ILE A 49 19.33 -10.11 12.13
N GLY A 50 18.37 -10.50 11.27
CA GLY A 50 18.60 -10.71 9.85
C GLY A 50 18.51 -9.44 8.97
N ASN A 51 18.16 -8.28 9.53
CA ASN A 51 17.89 -7.07 8.74
C ASN A 51 18.60 -5.82 9.27
N SER A 52 18.91 -4.90 8.37
CA SER A 52 19.40 -3.57 8.74
C SER A 52 18.29 -2.72 9.37
N VAL A 53 18.68 -1.72 10.18
CA VAL A 53 17.76 -0.74 10.77
C VAL A 53 16.95 -0.02 9.70
N THR A 54 17.54 0.24 8.53
CA THR A 54 16.85 0.87 7.39
C THR A 54 15.73 -0.01 6.86
N THR A 55 16.00 -1.31 6.68
CA THR A 55 15.01 -2.30 6.23
C THR A 55 13.89 -2.44 7.25
N ILE A 56 14.22 -2.52 8.55
CA ILE A 56 13.23 -2.64 9.63
C ILE A 56 12.25 -1.44 9.60
N LYS A 57 12.77 -0.21 9.53
CA LYS A 57 11.95 1.01 9.45
C LYS A 57 11.08 1.03 8.18
N ALA A 58 11.64 0.63 7.03
CA ALA A 58 10.91 0.56 5.78
C ALA A 58 9.76 -0.45 5.83
N THR A 59 10.00 -1.64 6.41
CA THR A 59 8.99 -2.68 6.61
C THR A 59 7.86 -2.20 7.52
N LEU A 60 8.18 -1.56 8.65
CA LEU A 60 7.18 -0.98 9.55
C LEU A 60 6.31 0.08 8.84
N GLY A 61 6.92 0.98 8.07
CA GLY A 61 6.18 1.92 7.22
C GLY A 61 5.39 1.26 6.09
N GLY A 62 5.84 0.09 5.63
CA GLY A 62 5.19 -0.75 4.64
C GLY A 62 3.89 -1.38 5.13
N PHE A 63 3.85 -1.86 6.38
CA PHE A 63 2.64 -2.45 6.97
C PHE A 63 1.42 -1.54 6.86
N GLY A 64 1.56 -0.24 7.17
CA GLY A 64 0.47 0.73 7.01
C GLY A 64 0.00 0.88 5.57
N LYS A 65 0.93 0.83 4.59
CA LYS A 65 0.61 0.94 3.16
C LYS A 65 -0.14 -0.29 2.63
N VAL A 66 0.18 -1.49 3.14
CA VAL A 66 -0.52 -2.73 2.72
C VAL A 66 -2.02 -2.65 3.00
N PHE A 67 -2.39 -2.10 4.16
CA PHE A 67 -3.80 -1.94 4.53
C PHE A 67 -4.46 -0.69 3.90
N ALA A 68 -3.70 0.40 3.72
CA ALA A 68 -4.21 1.63 3.09
C ALA A 68 -4.55 1.45 1.59
N GLY A 69 -3.99 0.44 0.94
CA GLY A 69 -4.19 0.17 -0.48
C GLY A 69 -3.35 1.06 -1.40
N PRO A 70 -3.56 0.98 -2.73
CA PRO A 70 -2.73 1.70 -3.68
C PRO A 70 -2.90 3.21 -3.53
N LYS A 71 -1.78 3.92 -3.34
CA LYS A 71 -1.73 5.40 -3.27
C LYS A 71 -2.33 6.04 -4.53
N TRP A 72 -2.05 5.44 -5.68
CA TRP A 72 -2.47 5.93 -7.00
C TRP A 72 -3.64 5.10 -7.53
N LYS A 73 -4.70 5.79 -7.93
CA LYS A 73 -5.89 5.20 -8.55
C LYS A 73 -5.77 5.27 -10.07
N ARG A 74 -6.57 4.45 -10.76
CA ARG A 74 -6.63 4.43 -12.23
C ARG A 74 -6.89 5.81 -12.84
N GLN A 75 -7.68 6.66 -12.15
CA GLN A 75 -7.95 8.02 -12.59
C GLN A 75 -6.69 8.90 -12.52
N ASP A 76 -5.90 8.80 -11.45
CA ASP A 76 -4.67 9.59 -11.30
C ASP A 76 -3.69 9.30 -12.46
N TYR A 77 -3.63 8.07 -12.97
CA TYR A 77 -2.85 7.72 -14.17
C TYR A 77 -3.41 8.34 -15.46
N LYS A 78 -4.74 8.39 -15.62
CA LYS A 78 -5.37 9.03 -16.78
C LYS A 78 -5.15 10.54 -16.76
N ASP A 79 -5.25 11.14 -15.57
CA ASP A 79 -5.04 12.55 -15.34
C ASP A 79 -3.60 12.93 -15.66
N LEU A 80 -2.62 12.12 -15.22
CA LEU A 80 -1.22 12.29 -15.57
C LEU A 80 -0.99 12.23 -17.10
N LEU A 81 -1.57 11.24 -17.79
CA LEU A 81 -1.45 11.15 -19.25
C LEU A 81 -2.09 12.35 -19.96
N SER A 82 -3.21 12.84 -19.44
CA SER A 82 -3.92 14.01 -19.98
C SER A 82 -3.14 15.30 -19.75
N LEU A 83 -2.48 15.44 -18.59
CA LEU A 83 -1.55 16.52 -18.28
C LEU A 83 -0.38 16.54 -19.26
N LEU A 84 0.30 15.39 -19.44
CA LEU A 84 1.41 15.26 -20.39
C LEU A 84 0.99 15.58 -21.83
N PHE A 85 -0.20 15.16 -22.25
CA PHE A 85 -0.77 15.52 -23.54
C PHE A 85 -1.01 17.03 -23.66
N GLN A 86 -1.53 17.69 -22.62
CA GLN A 86 -1.75 19.14 -22.65
C GLN A 86 -0.44 19.93 -22.71
N LEU A 87 0.59 19.49 -21.99
CA LEU A 87 1.91 20.12 -22.03
C LEU A 87 2.53 20.00 -23.43
N THR A 88 2.55 18.80 -24.01
CA THR A 88 3.09 18.56 -25.36
C THR A 88 2.29 19.27 -26.45
N LYS A 89 0.95 19.30 -26.35
CA LYS A 89 0.10 20.06 -27.27
C LYS A 89 0.36 21.56 -27.16
N THR A 90 0.53 22.10 -25.95
CA THR A 90 0.81 23.51 -25.71
C THR A 90 2.16 23.90 -26.29
N MET A 91 3.19 23.08 -26.06
CA MET A 91 4.52 23.24 -26.67
C MET A 91 4.45 23.30 -28.20
N LYS A 92 3.70 22.38 -28.83
CA LYS A 92 3.57 22.33 -30.29
C LYS A 92 2.78 23.53 -30.86
N SER A 93 1.78 24.02 -30.14
CA SER A 93 0.84 25.03 -30.64
C SER A 93 1.30 26.46 -30.38
N LYS A 94 1.91 26.71 -29.21
CA LYS A 94 2.26 28.04 -28.71
C LYS A 94 3.77 28.24 -28.52
N GLY A 95 4.58 27.22 -28.81
CA GLY A 95 6.02 27.24 -28.63
C GLY A 95 6.46 26.99 -27.19
N VAL A 96 7.78 26.87 -27.01
CA VAL A 96 8.41 26.53 -25.71
C VAL A 96 8.23 27.63 -24.68
N ILE A 97 8.23 28.91 -25.10
CA ILE A 97 8.10 30.08 -24.21
C ILE A 97 6.78 30.06 -23.44
N ALA A 98 5.68 29.69 -24.10
CA ALA A 98 4.38 29.56 -23.43
C ALA A 98 4.40 28.45 -22.37
N LEU A 99 5.18 27.39 -22.58
CA LEU A 99 5.31 26.28 -21.65
C LEU A 99 6.16 26.63 -20.42
N GLU A 100 7.25 27.39 -20.59
CA GLU A 100 8.13 27.81 -19.49
C GLU A 100 7.35 28.49 -18.37
N SER A 101 6.42 29.38 -18.72
CA SER A 101 5.56 30.06 -17.73
C SER A 101 4.72 29.09 -16.88
N HIS A 102 4.33 27.94 -17.45
CA HIS A 102 3.59 26.89 -16.74
C HIS A 102 4.50 26.00 -15.89
N ILE A 103 5.79 25.86 -16.23
CA ILE A 103 6.77 25.01 -15.54
C ILE A 103 7.43 25.76 -14.38
N GLU A 104 7.76 27.04 -14.53
CA GLU A 104 8.37 27.85 -13.48
C GLU A 104 7.38 28.19 -12.36
N LYS A 105 6.11 28.36 -12.72
CA LYS A 105 5.03 28.67 -11.77
C LYS A 105 3.88 27.65 -11.86
N PRO A 106 4.11 26.39 -11.46
CA PRO A 106 3.11 25.33 -11.59
C PRO A 106 1.87 25.59 -10.72
N ALA A 107 2.02 26.28 -9.58
CA ALA A 107 0.90 26.65 -8.71
C ALA A 107 -0.07 27.67 -9.34
N GLU A 108 0.44 28.56 -10.18
CA GLU A 108 -0.35 29.57 -10.91
C GLU A 108 -0.84 29.05 -12.27
N SER A 109 -0.38 27.87 -12.69
CA SER A 109 -0.65 27.32 -14.01
C SER A 109 -2.07 26.75 -14.12
N PRO A 110 -2.91 27.23 -15.06
CA PRO A 110 -4.25 26.69 -15.29
C PRO A 110 -4.21 25.25 -15.84
N ILE A 111 -3.07 24.78 -16.35
CA ILE A 111 -2.89 23.39 -16.79
C ILE A 111 -2.69 22.49 -15.58
N PHE A 112 -1.78 22.85 -14.67
CA PHE A 112 -1.51 22.04 -13.46
C PHE A 112 -2.64 22.15 -12.43
N GLN A 113 -3.37 23.27 -12.35
CA GLN A 113 -4.55 23.39 -11.49
C GLN A 113 -5.68 22.42 -11.86
N LYS A 114 -5.78 21.99 -13.12
CA LYS A 114 -6.74 20.96 -13.56
C LYS A 114 -6.36 19.55 -13.10
N TYR A 115 -5.10 19.35 -12.71
CA TYR A 115 -4.54 18.07 -12.28
C TYR A 115 -3.79 18.25 -10.96
N PRO A 116 -4.49 18.50 -9.84
CA PRO A 116 -3.88 18.92 -8.56
C PRO A 116 -3.15 17.80 -7.81
N LYS A 117 -2.97 16.63 -8.42
CA LYS A 117 -2.45 15.40 -7.79
C LYS A 117 -1.20 14.88 -8.46
#